data_AF-A0A2E0SJU9-F1
#
_entry.id   AF-A0A2E0SJU9-F1
#
_cell.length_a   1.000
_cell.length_b   1.000
_cell.length_c   1.000
_cell.angle_alpha   90.00
_cell.angle_beta   90.00
_cell.angle_gamma   90.00
#
_symmetry.space_group_name_H-M   'P 1'
#
loop_
_entity.id
_entity.type
_entity.pdbx_description
1 polymer ?
#
loop_
_entity_poly.entity_id
_entity_poly.type
_entity_poly.pdbx_seq_one_letter_code
_entity_poly.pdbx_strand_id
1 'polypeptide(L)'
;MLSPRTLNLLRTISLGVLCALSLSMFAGCQSQEPDYIEVKRVHEQLTANEVKSYLRIIYSLPSKKVPAFPAAYAPPADWERSRTLSVHDLVLEEEKLIENLWNEEVLVRQLSRNKPLLKRLKRERMTPQQFIGFTRAIGMAMSRASLRENQDLQKILEEGERVIQRLKDDHRSFSVLSEDNEEDMHIVLQNAMWITRADRVARLMKVPPENVDLVKKYSRQLNEVFPDDFKRNPLDEVQDLLVEFGLPFEETELVGLDVDLSWEKSEARIGHDEPNDSSYSRDLQKNVKHVQEVLGTQ
;
A
#
# COMPACT_ATOMS: atom_id res chain seq x y z
N MET A 1 -59.04 -64.95 -10.37
CA MET A 1 -59.55 -63.73 -11.03
C MET A 1 -59.62 -62.63 -9.99
N LEU A 2 -58.73 -61.63 -10.07
CA LEU A 2 -58.72 -60.50 -9.15
C LEU A 2 -59.82 -59.50 -9.53
N SER A 3 -60.59 -59.05 -8.54
CA SER A 3 -61.69 -58.10 -8.72
C SER A 3 -61.19 -56.78 -9.33
N PRO A 4 -61.94 -56.14 -10.24
CA PRO A 4 -61.53 -54.90 -10.90
C PRO A 4 -61.21 -53.76 -9.92
N ARG A 5 -61.72 -53.81 -8.69
CA ARG A 5 -61.38 -52.86 -7.61
C ARG A 5 -59.96 -53.06 -7.08
N THR A 6 -59.49 -54.30 -6.97
CA THR A 6 -58.12 -54.60 -6.50
C THR A 6 -57.06 -54.23 -7.53
N LEU A 7 -57.39 -54.30 -8.82
CA LEU A 7 -56.48 -53.91 -9.91
C LEU A 7 -56.26 -52.38 -9.95
N ASN A 8 -57.32 -51.60 -9.70
CA ASN A 8 -57.23 -50.14 -9.67
C ASN A 8 -56.48 -49.63 -8.43
N LEU A 9 -56.65 -50.28 -7.27
CA LEU A 9 -55.92 -49.92 -6.04
C LEU A 9 -54.41 -50.20 -6.18
N LEU A 10 -54.03 -51.33 -6.79
CA LEU A 10 -52.64 -51.66 -7.09
C LEU A 10 -51.99 -50.67 -8.07
N ARG A 11 -52.75 -50.18 -9.07
CA ARG A 11 -52.28 -49.15 -10.02
C ARG A 11 -52.08 -47.78 -9.37
N THR A 12 -52.96 -47.39 -8.44
CA THR A 12 -52.79 -46.11 -7.72
C THR A 12 -51.62 -46.14 -6.75
N ILE A 13 -51.39 -47.28 -6.10
CA ILE A 13 -50.25 -47.45 -5.19
C ILE A 13 -48.94 -47.49 -5.98
N SER A 14 -48.88 -48.20 -7.11
CA SER A 14 -47.67 -48.24 -7.94
C SER A 14 -47.33 -46.89 -8.56
N LEU A 15 -48.33 -46.11 -9.00
CA LEU A 15 -48.11 -44.75 -9.52
C LEU A 15 -47.62 -43.78 -8.44
N GLY A 16 -48.14 -43.89 -7.22
CA GLY A 16 -47.70 -43.09 -6.08
C GLY A 16 -46.25 -43.39 -5.65
N VAL A 17 -45.88 -44.67 -5.61
CA VAL A 17 -44.51 -45.10 -5.28
C VAL A 17 -43.52 -44.70 -6.38
N LEU A 18 -43.92 -44.78 -7.66
CA LEU A 18 -43.08 -44.36 -8.78
C LEU A 18 -42.85 -42.83 -8.78
N CYS A 19 -43.86 -42.04 -8.43
CA CYS A 19 -43.73 -40.59 -8.25
C CYS A 19 -42.85 -40.23 -7.05
N ALA A 20 -42.98 -40.92 -5.93
CA ALA A 20 -42.14 -40.68 -4.75
C ALA A 20 -40.67 -41.05 -5.02
N LEU A 21 -40.41 -42.13 -5.77
CA LEU A 21 -39.04 -42.51 -6.17
C LEU A 21 -38.43 -41.51 -7.16
N SER A 22 -39.20 -41.01 -8.13
CA SER A 22 -38.70 -40.03 -9.10
C SER A 22 -38.38 -38.68 -8.45
N LEU A 23 -39.16 -38.24 -7.45
CA LEU A 23 -38.86 -37.03 -6.67
C LEU A 23 -37.57 -37.13 -5.85
N SER A 24 -37.21 -38.33 -5.36
CA SER A 24 -35.95 -38.52 -4.62
C SER A 24 -34.70 -38.48 -5.50
N MET A 25 -34.84 -38.76 -6.80
CA MET A 25 -33.75 -38.68 -7.79
C MET A 25 -33.51 -37.25 -8.30
N PHE A 26 -34.46 -36.32 -8.09
CA PHE A 26 -34.31 -34.89 -8.37
C PHE A 26 -33.87 -34.05 -7.17
N ALA A 27 -33.59 -34.68 -6.02
CA ALA A 27 -32.71 -34.08 -5.02
C ALA A 27 -31.27 -34.11 -5.58
N GLY A 28 -31.07 -33.31 -6.63
CA GLY A 28 -29.82 -33.13 -7.31
C GLY A 28 -28.78 -32.80 -6.26
N CYS A 29 -27.75 -33.64 -6.24
CA CYS A 29 -26.46 -33.28 -5.69
C CYS A 29 -26.02 -32.05 -6.50
N GLN A 30 -26.48 -30.86 -6.09
CA GLN A 30 -25.92 -29.60 -6.52
C GLN A 30 -24.52 -29.61 -5.94
N SER A 31 -23.60 -30.23 -6.67
CA SER A 31 -22.18 -30.04 -6.46
C SER A 31 -22.00 -28.54 -6.58
N GLN A 32 -21.94 -27.88 -5.43
CA GLN A 32 -21.47 -26.51 -5.34
C GLN A 32 -20.19 -26.48 -6.16
N GLU A 33 -20.27 -25.83 -7.33
CA GLU A 33 -19.09 -25.52 -8.10
C GLU A 33 -18.08 -24.90 -7.13
N PRO A 34 -16.80 -25.26 -7.24
CA PRO A 34 -15.79 -24.60 -6.43
C PRO A 34 -15.89 -23.09 -6.69
N ASP A 35 -16.32 -22.33 -5.67
CA ASP A 35 -16.49 -20.87 -5.73
C ASP A 35 -15.17 -20.15 -6.13
N TYR A 36 -14.02 -20.84 -6.04
CA TYR A 36 -12.69 -20.33 -6.36
C TYR A 36 -11.89 -21.38 -7.13
N ILE A 37 -11.83 -21.24 -8.46
CA ILE A 37 -11.04 -22.13 -9.33
C ILE A 37 -9.60 -21.62 -9.47
N GLU A 38 -9.42 -20.30 -9.55
CA GLU A 38 -8.13 -19.67 -9.88
C GLU A 38 -7.71 -18.66 -8.81
N VAL A 39 -6.40 -18.39 -8.74
CA VAL A 39 -5.84 -17.35 -7.87
C VAL A 39 -6.12 -15.99 -8.52
N LYS A 40 -6.92 -15.17 -7.85
CA LYS A 40 -7.31 -13.86 -8.36
C LYS A 40 -6.09 -12.98 -8.61
N ARG A 41 -5.98 -12.45 -9.82
CA ARG A 41 -4.92 -11.49 -10.20
C ARG A 41 -5.42 -10.05 -10.10
N VAL A 42 -4.50 -9.10 -9.96
CA VAL A 42 -4.83 -7.67 -9.80
C VAL A 42 -5.59 -7.10 -11.01
N HIS A 43 -5.34 -7.64 -12.21
CA HIS A 43 -6.00 -7.21 -13.44
C HIS A 43 -7.35 -7.87 -13.71
N GLU A 44 -7.76 -8.82 -12.88
CA GLU A 44 -9.04 -9.51 -13.06
C GLU A 44 -10.17 -8.75 -12.39
N GLN A 45 -11.33 -8.72 -13.06
CA GLN A 45 -12.51 -8.06 -12.54
C GLN A 45 -13.05 -8.79 -11.30
N LEU A 46 -13.30 -8.04 -10.23
CA LEU A 46 -13.93 -8.51 -9.00
C LEU A 46 -15.45 -8.43 -9.12
N THR A 47 -16.12 -9.42 -8.55
CA THR A 47 -17.58 -9.47 -8.41
C THR A 47 -18.00 -9.11 -6.99
N ALA A 48 -19.23 -8.63 -6.84
CA ALA A 48 -19.79 -8.31 -5.52
C ALA A 48 -19.85 -9.55 -4.61
N ASN A 49 -20.06 -10.74 -5.16
CA ASN A 49 -20.12 -11.98 -4.39
C ASN A 49 -18.74 -12.37 -3.84
N GLU A 50 -17.67 -12.22 -4.64
CA GLU A 50 -16.29 -12.44 -4.18
C GLU A 50 -15.93 -11.50 -3.02
N VAL A 51 -16.23 -10.20 -3.14
CA VAL A 51 -15.95 -9.22 -2.08
C VAL A 51 -16.73 -9.55 -0.80
N LYS A 52 -18.02 -9.90 -0.91
CA LYS A 52 -18.84 -10.30 0.24
C LYS A 52 -18.32 -11.57 0.90
N SER A 53 -17.89 -12.55 0.11
CA SER A 53 -17.36 -13.81 0.61
C SER A 53 -16.01 -13.62 1.31
N TYR A 54 -15.14 -12.79 0.73
CA TYR A 54 -13.90 -12.35 1.37
C TYR A 54 -14.16 -11.67 2.72
N LEU A 55 -15.06 -10.68 2.77
CA LEU A 55 -15.43 -10.00 4.01
C LEU A 55 -16.00 -10.97 5.07
N ARG A 56 -16.79 -11.97 4.64
CA ARG A 56 -17.31 -13.02 5.54
C ARG A 56 -16.20 -13.85 6.19
N ILE A 57 -15.12 -14.14 5.45
CA ILE A 57 -13.93 -14.78 6.01
C ILE A 57 -13.32 -13.85 7.06
N ILE A 58 -13.07 -12.59 6.73
CA ILE A 58 -12.42 -11.63 7.63
C ILE A 58 -13.21 -11.40 8.92
N TYR A 59 -14.52 -11.15 8.84
CA TYR A 59 -15.36 -10.90 10.01
C TYR A 59 -15.53 -12.11 10.93
N SER A 60 -15.20 -13.31 10.44
CA SER A 60 -15.19 -14.51 11.27
C SER A 60 -13.87 -14.74 12.01
N LEU A 61 -12.84 -13.95 11.72
CA LEU A 61 -11.57 -14.01 12.44
C LEU A 61 -11.69 -13.32 13.81
N PRO A 62 -10.91 -13.76 14.83
CA PRO A 62 -10.94 -13.14 16.15
C PRO A 62 -10.66 -11.63 16.15
N SER A 63 -9.74 -11.18 15.30
CA SER A 63 -9.38 -9.76 15.15
C SER A 63 -10.34 -8.97 14.26
N LYS A 64 -11.19 -9.65 13.47
CA LYS A 64 -12.03 -9.05 12.41
C LYS A 64 -11.27 -8.15 11.43
N LYS A 65 -9.96 -8.37 11.29
CA LYS A 65 -9.08 -7.63 10.39
C LYS A 65 -8.31 -8.60 9.51
N VAL A 66 -7.85 -8.13 8.36
CA VAL A 66 -6.87 -8.86 7.57
C VAL A 66 -5.66 -9.17 8.48
N PRO A 67 -5.21 -10.43 8.58
CA PRO A 67 -4.01 -10.76 9.33
C PRO A 67 -2.81 -9.93 8.89
N ALA A 68 -1.84 -9.74 9.79
CA ALA A 68 -0.63 -9.00 9.49
C ALA A 68 -0.04 -9.47 8.15
N PHE A 69 -0.03 -8.54 7.20
CA PHE A 69 0.48 -8.68 5.86
C PHE A 69 1.74 -7.83 5.78
N PRO A 70 2.76 -8.20 5.01
CA PRO A 70 3.87 -7.29 4.75
C PRO A 70 3.35 -6.04 4.05
N ALA A 71 4.14 -4.97 4.14
CA ALA A 71 3.79 -3.69 3.55
C ALA A 71 3.38 -3.87 2.08
N ALA A 72 2.30 -3.21 1.68
CA ALA A 72 1.77 -3.31 0.31
C ALA A 72 2.73 -2.69 -0.71
N TYR A 73 3.48 -1.69 -0.27
CA TYR A 73 4.39 -0.90 -1.08
C TYR A 73 5.77 -0.85 -0.43
N ALA A 74 6.82 -0.90 -1.26
CA ALA A 74 8.17 -0.65 -0.79
C ALA A 74 8.28 0.80 -0.30
N PRO A 75 9.07 1.09 0.74
CA PRO A 75 9.39 2.47 1.10
C PRO A 75 10.13 3.19 -0.05
N PRO A 76 10.27 4.52 0.03
CA PRO A 76 11.21 5.25 -0.82
C PRO A 76 12.63 4.69 -0.67
N ALA A 77 13.41 4.74 -1.75
CA ALA A 77 14.81 4.35 -1.72
C ALA A 77 15.59 5.25 -0.73
N ASP A 78 16.33 4.62 0.18
CA ASP A 78 17.15 5.29 1.19
C ASP A 78 18.51 4.59 1.26
N TRP A 79 19.40 4.94 0.33
CA TRP A 79 20.72 4.31 0.23
C TRP A 79 21.70 4.99 1.17
N GLU A 80 22.37 4.20 2.01
CA GLU A 80 23.40 4.70 2.91
C GLU A 80 24.56 5.32 2.11
N ARG A 81 25.05 6.48 2.57
CA ARG A 81 26.16 7.22 1.91
C ARG A 81 27.43 6.39 1.73
N SER A 82 27.66 5.41 2.61
CA SER A 82 28.82 4.51 2.57
C SER A 82 28.68 3.34 1.59
N ARG A 83 27.59 3.24 0.82
CA ARG A 83 27.41 2.15 -0.16
C ARG A 83 28.43 2.28 -1.29
N THR A 84 29.23 1.23 -1.46
CA THR A 84 30.28 1.15 -2.50
C THR A 84 29.79 0.55 -3.81
N LEU A 85 28.51 0.18 -3.89
CA LEU A 85 27.90 -0.31 -5.13
C LEU A 85 27.77 0.84 -6.13
N SER A 86 27.76 0.49 -7.41
CA SER A 86 27.42 1.46 -8.45
C SER A 86 25.95 1.87 -8.34
N VAL A 87 25.59 3.05 -8.86
CA VAL A 87 24.19 3.48 -8.93
C VAL A 87 23.34 2.44 -9.67
N HIS A 88 23.84 1.91 -10.80
CA HIS A 88 23.23 0.80 -11.52
C HIS A 88 22.91 -0.41 -10.62
N ASP A 89 23.88 -0.89 -9.84
CA ASP A 89 23.70 -2.06 -8.99
C ASP A 89 22.70 -1.79 -7.84
N LEU A 90 22.69 -0.56 -7.30
CA LEU A 90 21.72 -0.14 -6.31
C LEU A 90 20.30 -0.12 -6.87
N VAL A 91 20.13 0.33 -8.12
CA VAL A 91 18.83 0.26 -8.82
C VAL A 91 18.36 -1.19 -8.93
N LEU A 92 19.24 -2.12 -9.33
CA LEU A 92 18.90 -3.54 -9.43
C LEU A 92 18.57 -4.17 -8.06
N GLU A 93 19.27 -3.76 -7.00
CA GLU A 93 18.99 -4.19 -5.62
C GLU A 93 17.57 -3.74 -5.21
N GLU A 94 17.22 -2.48 -5.49
CA GLU A 94 15.91 -1.90 -5.19
C GLU A 94 14.78 -2.58 -5.96
N GLU A 95 14.93 -2.76 -7.28
CA GLU A 95 13.95 -3.46 -8.12
C GLU A 95 13.69 -4.88 -7.61
N LYS A 96 14.76 -5.60 -7.24
CA LYS A 96 14.65 -6.94 -6.66
C LYS A 96 13.96 -6.93 -5.29
N LEU A 97 14.20 -5.91 -4.46
CA LEU A 97 13.55 -5.76 -3.16
C LEU A 97 12.04 -5.59 -3.35
N ILE A 98 11.64 -4.72 -4.29
CA ILE A 98 10.25 -4.47 -4.67
C ILE A 98 9.58 -5.76 -5.20
N GLU A 99 10.25 -6.51 -6.09
CA GLU A 99 9.73 -7.78 -6.59
C GLU A 99 9.50 -8.81 -5.48
N ASN A 100 10.41 -8.89 -4.51
CA ASN A 100 10.33 -9.83 -3.40
C ASN A 100 9.16 -9.54 -2.45
N LEU A 101 8.79 -8.27 -2.25
CA LEU A 101 7.57 -7.91 -1.50
C LEU A 101 6.31 -8.51 -2.14
N TRP A 102 6.34 -8.63 -3.47
CA TRP A 102 5.24 -9.17 -4.25
C TRP A 102 5.35 -10.68 -4.53
N ASN A 103 6.32 -11.37 -3.93
CA ASN A 103 6.47 -12.81 -4.06
C ASN A 103 5.35 -13.58 -3.33
N GLU A 104 4.53 -14.31 -4.07
CA GLU A 104 3.37 -15.05 -3.53
C GLU A 104 3.78 -16.13 -2.52
N GLU A 105 4.86 -16.87 -2.76
CA GLU A 105 5.30 -17.94 -1.88
C GLU A 105 5.74 -17.43 -0.50
N VAL A 106 6.37 -16.25 -0.47
CA VAL A 106 6.74 -15.58 0.79
C VAL A 106 5.48 -15.22 1.58
N LEU A 107 4.47 -14.66 0.92
CA LEU A 107 3.20 -14.31 1.55
C LEU A 107 2.42 -15.51 2.08
N VAL A 108 2.34 -16.59 1.29
CA VAL A 108 1.68 -17.84 1.70
C VAL A 108 2.34 -18.41 2.96
N ARG A 109 3.69 -18.39 3.02
CA ARG A 109 4.45 -18.88 4.18
C ARG A 109 4.17 -18.05 5.44
N GLN A 110 4.04 -16.74 5.31
CA GLN A 110 3.69 -15.86 6.44
C GLN A 110 2.25 -16.12 6.91
N LEU A 111 1.28 -16.20 6.00
CA LEU A 111 -0.12 -16.47 6.34
C LEU A 111 -0.34 -17.86 6.94
N SER A 112 0.51 -18.83 6.57
CA SER A 112 0.45 -20.20 7.10
C SER A 112 0.68 -20.27 8.62
N ARG A 113 1.22 -19.21 9.24
CA ARG A 113 1.36 -19.10 10.71
C ARG A 113 0.03 -18.76 11.40
N ASN A 114 -0.95 -18.23 10.67
CA ASN A 114 -2.26 -17.85 11.22
C ASN A 114 -3.25 -19.02 11.21
N LYS A 115 -3.23 -19.84 12.26
CA LYS A 115 -4.13 -21.01 12.41
C LYS A 115 -5.63 -20.66 12.32
N PRO A 116 -6.14 -19.57 12.94
CA PRO A 116 -7.54 -19.17 12.79
C PRO A 116 -7.95 -18.93 11.34
N LEU A 117 -7.12 -18.21 10.56
CA LEU A 117 -7.37 -17.98 9.14
C LEU A 117 -7.40 -19.30 8.37
N LEU A 118 -6.38 -20.14 8.50
CA LEU A 118 -6.31 -21.42 7.76
C LEU A 118 -7.53 -22.31 8.02
N LYS A 119 -8.00 -22.38 9.27
CA LYS A 119 -9.21 -23.14 9.63
C LYS A 119 -10.44 -22.57 8.93
N ARG A 120 -10.52 -21.25 8.75
CA ARG A 120 -11.64 -20.60 8.07
C ARG A 120 -11.56 -20.78 6.56
N LEU A 121 -10.40 -20.58 5.97
CA LEU A 121 -10.15 -20.82 4.54
C LEU A 121 -10.54 -22.24 4.12
N LYS A 122 -10.16 -23.24 4.93
CA LYS A 122 -10.57 -24.64 4.70
C LYS A 122 -12.10 -24.84 4.68
N ARG A 123 -12.83 -24.12 5.53
CA ARG A 123 -14.31 -24.22 5.60
C ARG A 123 -14.98 -23.56 4.39
N GLU A 124 -14.40 -22.48 3.89
CA GLU A 124 -14.89 -21.73 2.73
C GLU A 124 -14.26 -22.23 1.41
N ARG A 125 -13.58 -23.40 1.43
CA ARG A 125 -12.91 -24.03 0.27
C ARG A 125 -11.96 -23.09 -0.50
N MET A 126 -11.33 -22.16 0.20
CA MET A 126 -10.37 -21.20 -0.36
C MET A 126 -8.94 -21.60 0.03
N THR A 127 -7.99 -21.50 -0.90
CA THR A 127 -6.57 -21.70 -0.60
C THR A 127 -5.94 -20.41 -0.05
N PRO A 128 -4.83 -20.48 0.70
CA PRO A 128 -4.09 -19.29 1.12
C PRO A 128 -3.66 -18.39 -0.05
N GLN A 129 -3.27 -19.01 -1.17
CA GLN A 129 -2.93 -18.35 -2.43
C GLN A 129 -4.10 -17.52 -2.96
N GLN A 130 -5.30 -18.12 -3.05
CA GLN A 130 -6.50 -17.42 -3.46
C GLN A 130 -6.84 -16.26 -2.53
N PHE A 131 -6.72 -16.47 -1.21
CA PHE A 131 -6.94 -15.40 -0.23
C PHE A 131 -5.97 -14.22 -0.41
N ILE A 132 -4.69 -14.49 -0.70
CA ILE A 132 -3.69 -13.47 -1.04
C ILE A 132 -4.07 -12.74 -2.32
N GLY A 133 -4.45 -13.48 -3.36
CA GLY A 133 -4.90 -12.92 -4.63
C GLY A 133 -6.05 -11.93 -4.44
N PHE A 134 -7.08 -12.32 -3.68
CA PHE A 134 -8.19 -11.42 -3.32
C PHE A 134 -7.73 -10.23 -2.48
N THR A 135 -6.87 -10.46 -1.48
CA THR A 135 -6.35 -9.37 -0.63
C THR A 135 -5.62 -8.33 -1.47
N ARG A 136 -4.79 -8.76 -2.43
CA ARG A 136 -4.07 -7.88 -3.35
C ARG A 136 -4.99 -7.18 -4.34
N ALA A 137 -5.91 -7.90 -4.98
CA ALA A 137 -6.82 -7.32 -5.96
C ALA A 137 -7.74 -6.27 -5.32
N ILE A 138 -8.31 -6.57 -4.15
CA ILE A 138 -9.15 -5.63 -3.39
C ILE A 138 -8.31 -4.46 -2.86
N GLY A 139 -7.17 -4.75 -2.21
CA GLY A 139 -6.30 -3.72 -1.65
C GLY A 139 -5.78 -2.75 -2.71
N MET A 140 -5.29 -3.25 -3.85
CA MET A 140 -4.85 -2.40 -4.96
C MET A 140 -5.98 -1.57 -5.57
N ALA A 141 -7.18 -2.12 -5.64
CA ALA A 141 -8.35 -1.36 -6.05
C ALA A 141 -8.70 -0.25 -5.06
N MET A 142 -8.55 -0.48 -3.74
CA MET A 142 -8.70 0.55 -2.72
C MET A 142 -7.66 1.66 -2.89
N SER A 143 -6.39 1.31 -3.09
CA SER A 143 -5.32 2.28 -3.32
C SER A 143 -5.50 3.07 -4.62
N ARG A 144 -6.06 2.44 -5.66
CA ARG A 144 -6.41 3.18 -6.89
C ARG A 144 -7.60 4.11 -6.66
N ALA A 145 -8.54 3.74 -5.79
CA ALA A 145 -9.69 4.56 -5.45
C ALA A 145 -9.32 5.82 -4.63
N SER A 146 -8.15 5.83 -3.97
CA SER A 146 -7.64 6.96 -3.20
C SER A 146 -6.76 7.92 -4.01
N LEU A 147 -6.49 7.63 -5.28
CA LEU A 147 -5.76 8.53 -6.17
C LEU A 147 -6.53 9.83 -6.42
N ARG A 148 -5.80 10.93 -6.62
CA ARG A 148 -6.38 12.23 -6.95
C ARG A 148 -6.67 12.31 -8.45
N GLU A 149 -7.69 13.07 -8.83
CA GLU A 149 -8.12 13.18 -10.24
C GLU A 149 -7.08 13.86 -11.15
N ASN A 150 -6.20 14.70 -10.59
CA ASN A 150 -5.14 15.39 -11.31
C ASN A 150 -3.88 14.53 -11.55
N GLN A 151 -3.84 13.30 -11.03
CA GLN A 151 -2.68 12.42 -11.16
C GLN A 151 -2.76 11.57 -12.44
N ASP A 152 -2.03 11.99 -13.47
CA ASP A 152 -1.90 11.24 -14.73
C ASP A 152 -0.90 10.07 -14.57
N LEU A 153 -1.43 8.88 -14.32
CA LEU A 153 -0.64 7.66 -14.14
C LEU A 153 0.24 7.33 -15.35
N GLN A 154 -0.23 7.58 -16.57
CA GLN A 154 0.53 7.27 -17.79
C GLN A 154 1.76 8.18 -17.88
N LYS A 155 1.55 9.48 -17.66
CA LYS A 155 2.65 10.46 -17.66
C LYS A 155 3.69 10.17 -16.57
N ILE A 156 3.23 9.83 -15.36
CA ILE A 156 4.12 9.46 -14.25
C ILE A 156 4.95 8.22 -14.61
N LEU A 157 4.34 7.21 -15.25
CA LEU A 157 5.06 6.01 -15.66
C LEU A 157 6.13 6.31 -16.71
N GLU A 158 5.79 7.07 -17.76
CA GLU A 158 6.73 7.44 -18.82
C GLU A 158 7.91 8.28 -18.32
N GLU A 159 7.66 9.20 -17.39
CA GLU A 159 8.72 9.98 -16.74
C GLU A 159 9.61 9.09 -15.88
N GLY A 160 9.00 8.21 -15.08
CA GLY A 160 9.71 7.25 -14.25
C GLY A 160 10.62 6.33 -15.05
N GLU A 161 10.14 5.76 -16.16
CA GLU A 161 10.96 4.91 -17.04
C GLU A 161 12.19 5.64 -17.58
N ARG A 162 12.05 6.91 -17.96
CA ARG A 162 13.19 7.73 -18.43
C ARG A 162 14.20 7.99 -17.32
N VAL A 163 13.75 8.32 -16.12
CA VAL A 163 14.63 8.59 -14.97
C VAL A 163 15.35 7.31 -14.54
N ILE A 164 14.63 6.19 -14.43
CA ILE A 164 15.20 4.88 -14.07
C ILE A 164 16.22 4.44 -15.10
N GLN A 165 15.96 4.63 -16.40
CA GLN A 165 16.94 4.28 -17.42
C GLN A 165 18.25 5.06 -17.26
N ARG A 166 18.18 6.37 -16.96
CA ARG A 166 19.39 7.17 -16.69
C ARG A 166 20.16 6.67 -15.48
N LEU A 167 19.47 6.26 -14.41
CA LEU A 167 20.11 5.67 -13.23
C LEU A 167 20.77 4.33 -13.56
N LYS A 168 20.15 3.51 -14.41
CA LYS A 168 20.72 2.25 -14.89
C LYS A 168 21.94 2.45 -15.78
N ASP A 169 22.04 3.59 -16.47
CA ASP A 169 23.21 3.92 -17.28
C ASP A 169 24.35 4.55 -16.43
N ASP A 170 24.10 4.90 -15.17
CA ASP A 170 25.11 5.44 -14.24
C ASP A 170 25.88 4.31 -13.52
N HIS A 171 27.13 4.13 -13.94
CA HIS A 171 28.04 3.14 -13.37
C HIS A 171 29.02 3.70 -12.34
N ARG A 172 28.88 4.97 -11.93
CA ARG A 172 29.72 5.57 -10.89
C ARG A 172 29.41 4.92 -9.53
N SER A 173 30.42 4.78 -8.67
CA SER A 173 30.24 4.31 -7.29
C SER A 173 29.45 5.33 -6.49
N PHE A 174 28.43 4.90 -5.77
CA PHE A 174 27.57 5.81 -5.00
C PHE A 174 28.34 6.53 -3.89
N SER A 175 29.27 5.83 -3.21
CA SER A 175 30.14 6.43 -2.21
C SER A 175 31.02 7.57 -2.75
N VAL A 176 31.45 7.48 -4.01
CA VAL A 176 32.30 8.50 -4.65
C VAL A 176 31.49 9.76 -4.94
N LEU A 177 30.22 9.62 -5.31
CA LEU A 177 29.33 10.77 -5.44
C LEU A 177 29.19 11.53 -4.11
N SER A 178 29.12 10.80 -2.98
CA SER A 178 29.06 11.43 -1.65
C SER A 178 30.32 12.21 -1.28
N GLU A 179 31.49 11.81 -1.78
CA GLU A 179 32.79 12.41 -1.42
C GLU A 179 33.12 13.59 -2.34
N ASP A 180 32.90 13.44 -3.64
CA ASP A 180 33.32 14.41 -4.65
C ASP A 180 32.25 15.45 -4.97
N ASN A 181 30.95 15.11 -4.86
CA ASN A 181 29.85 15.99 -5.22
C ASN A 181 28.52 15.62 -4.51
N GLU A 182 28.33 16.13 -3.28
CA GLU A 182 27.13 15.84 -2.47
C GLU A 182 25.81 16.22 -3.20
N GLU A 183 25.83 17.22 -4.09
CA GLU A 183 24.68 17.60 -4.91
C GLU A 183 24.28 16.49 -5.90
N ASP A 184 25.25 15.88 -6.59
CA ASP A 184 25.01 14.74 -7.48
C ASP A 184 24.41 13.54 -6.72
N MET A 185 24.91 13.25 -5.52
CA MET A 185 24.36 12.20 -4.67
C MET A 185 22.90 12.48 -4.29
N HIS A 186 22.59 13.71 -3.91
CA HIS A 186 21.22 14.11 -3.59
C HIS A 186 20.29 13.96 -4.80
N ILE A 187 20.73 14.37 -5.99
CA ILE A 187 19.98 14.19 -7.24
C ILE A 187 19.75 12.70 -7.54
N VAL A 188 20.77 11.86 -7.35
CA VAL A 188 20.66 10.40 -7.55
C VAL A 188 19.65 9.80 -6.57
N LEU A 189 19.67 10.17 -5.29
CA LEU A 189 18.70 9.70 -4.29
C LEU A 189 17.27 10.16 -4.60
N GLN A 190 17.09 11.43 -4.97
CA GLN A 190 15.78 11.93 -5.40
C GLN A 190 15.28 11.16 -6.63
N ASN A 191 16.16 10.89 -7.59
CA ASN A 191 15.83 10.10 -8.77
C ASN A 191 15.51 8.64 -8.41
N ALA A 192 16.17 8.06 -7.41
CA ALA A 192 15.93 6.69 -6.96
C ALA A 192 14.50 6.49 -6.44
N MET A 193 13.84 7.54 -5.91
CA MET A 193 12.43 7.49 -5.54
C MET A 193 11.51 7.12 -6.71
N TRP A 194 11.92 7.43 -7.96
CA TRP A 194 11.15 7.07 -9.15
C TRP A 194 11.06 5.56 -9.37
N ILE A 195 12.01 4.76 -8.85
CA ILE A 195 11.97 3.30 -8.93
C ILE A 195 10.69 2.79 -8.24
N THR A 196 10.50 3.19 -6.98
CA THR A 196 9.29 2.84 -6.21
C THR A 196 8.04 3.48 -6.81
N ARG A 197 8.09 4.76 -7.22
CA ARG A 197 6.94 5.46 -7.80
C ARG A 197 6.44 4.77 -9.07
N ALA A 198 7.33 4.46 -10.01
CA ALA A 198 7.00 3.82 -11.27
C ALA A 198 6.42 2.41 -11.06
N ASP A 199 6.99 1.62 -10.15
CA ASP A 199 6.42 0.30 -9.81
C ASP A 199 5.01 0.42 -9.22
N ARG A 200 4.79 1.32 -8.25
CA ARG A 200 3.47 1.56 -7.66
C ARG A 200 2.44 1.89 -8.76
N VAL A 201 2.79 2.82 -9.66
CA VAL A 201 1.95 3.23 -10.80
C VAL A 201 1.68 2.08 -11.76
N ALA A 202 2.71 1.35 -12.20
CA ALA A 202 2.58 0.22 -13.11
C ALA A 202 1.64 -0.87 -12.56
N ARG A 203 1.64 -1.09 -11.24
CA ARG A 203 0.71 -2.01 -10.57
C ARG A 203 -0.71 -1.45 -10.48
N LEU A 204 -0.88 -0.17 -10.17
CA LEU A 204 -2.19 0.49 -10.11
C LEU A 204 -2.89 0.54 -11.47
N MET A 205 -2.13 0.76 -12.54
CA MET A 205 -2.66 0.78 -13.91
C MET A 205 -3.24 -0.57 -14.34
N LYS A 206 -2.72 -1.68 -13.79
CA LYS A 206 -3.27 -3.03 -14.05
C LYS A 206 -4.66 -3.23 -13.46
N VAL A 207 -5.09 -2.43 -12.49
CA VAL A 207 -6.40 -2.59 -11.83
C VAL A 207 -7.54 -2.17 -12.79
N PRO A 208 -8.59 -2.97 -13.00
CA PRO A 208 -9.75 -2.54 -13.78
C PRO A 208 -10.53 -1.40 -13.10
N PRO A 209 -11.04 -0.40 -13.84
CA PRO A 209 -11.85 0.67 -13.27
C PRO A 209 -13.12 0.15 -12.57
N GLU A 210 -13.69 -0.97 -13.02
CA GLU A 210 -14.86 -1.61 -12.42
C GLU A 210 -14.56 -2.08 -10.98
N ASN A 211 -13.31 -2.47 -10.70
CA ASN A 211 -12.88 -2.86 -9.36
C ASN A 211 -12.85 -1.64 -8.44
N VAL A 212 -12.44 -0.47 -8.96
CA VAL A 212 -12.44 0.80 -8.22
C VAL A 212 -13.86 1.19 -7.81
N ASP A 213 -14.80 1.11 -8.75
CA ASP A 213 -16.22 1.39 -8.49
C ASP A 213 -16.83 0.40 -7.49
N LEU A 214 -16.44 -0.87 -7.59
CA LEU A 214 -16.88 -1.89 -6.65
C LEU A 214 -16.36 -1.61 -5.24
N VAL A 215 -15.06 -1.38 -5.05
CA VAL A 215 -14.53 -1.12 -3.70
C VAL A 215 -15.07 0.17 -3.09
N LYS A 216 -15.36 1.20 -3.89
CA LYS A 216 -16.04 2.42 -3.41
C LYS A 216 -17.40 2.11 -2.77
N LYS A 217 -18.18 1.17 -3.34
CA LYS A 217 -19.46 0.71 -2.77
C LYS A 217 -19.30 -0.02 -1.43
N TYR A 218 -18.16 -0.71 -1.23
CA TYR A 218 -17.84 -1.44 0.00
C TYR A 218 -16.89 -0.68 0.93
N SER A 219 -16.61 0.59 0.65
CA SER A 219 -15.55 1.41 1.29
C SER A 219 -15.59 1.36 2.81
N ARG A 220 -16.76 1.54 3.42
CA ARG A 220 -16.94 1.49 4.88
C ARG A 220 -16.44 0.17 5.47
N GLN A 221 -16.87 -0.95 4.91
CA GLN A 221 -16.53 -2.29 5.40
C GLN A 221 -15.05 -2.61 5.15
N LEU A 222 -14.52 -2.18 4.00
CA LEU A 222 -13.13 -2.43 3.64
C LEU A 222 -12.16 -1.60 4.48
N ASN A 223 -12.47 -0.33 4.76
CA ASN A 223 -11.65 0.57 5.58
C ASN A 223 -11.52 0.11 7.04
N GLU A 224 -12.51 -0.62 7.57
CA GLU A 224 -12.45 -1.17 8.92
C GLU A 224 -11.49 -2.36 9.04
N VAL A 225 -11.30 -3.13 7.95
CA VAL A 225 -10.61 -4.43 8.01
C VAL A 225 -9.23 -4.45 7.35
N PHE A 226 -8.98 -3.59 6.35
CA PHE A 226 -7.70 -3.54 5.63
C PHE A 226 -6.61 -2.76 6.40
N PRO A 227 -5.32 -3.04 6.14
CA PRO A 227 -4.19 -2.19 6.56
C PRO A 227 -4.29 -0.77 6.00
N ASP A 228 -3.65 0.19 6.66
CA ASP A 228 -3.69 1.61 6.27
C ASP A 228 -2.96 1.89 4.94
N ASP A 229 -1.95 1.08 4.59
CA ASP A 229 -1.22 1.16 3.32
C ASP A 229 -2.15 1.16 2.09
N PHE A 230 -3.28 0.45 2.16
CA PHE A 230 -4.25 0.36 1.06
C PHE A 230 -5.32 1.45 1.08
N LYS A 231 -5.38 2.27 2.14
CA LYS A 231 -6.44 3.27 2.35
C LYS A 231 -6.01 4.67 1.92
N ARG A 232 -4.71 4.94 1.94
CA ARG A 232 -4.13 6.24 1.60
C ARG A 232 -3.75 6.27 0.12
N ASN A 233 -3.46 7.46 -0.40
CA ASN A 233 -2.91 7.57 -1.74
C ASN A 233 -1.48 6.99 -1.71
N PRO A 234 -1.21 5.91 -2.47
CA PRO A 234 0.10 5.27 -2.46
C PRO A 234 1.18 6.09 -3.15
N LEU A 235 0.90 7.26 -3.71
CA LEU A 235 1.91 8.11 -4.33
C LEU A 235 2.41 9.20 -3.38
N ASP A 236 1.67 9.54 -2.32
CA ASP A 236 1.98 10.68 -1.43
C ASP A 236 3.38 10.58 -0.78
N GLU A 237 3.84 9.37 -0.45
CA GLU A 237 5.14 9.14 0.21
C GLU A 237 6.33 9.18 -0.75
N VAL A 238 6.07 8.98 -2.03
CA VAL A 238 7.10 8.85 -3.06
C VAL A 238 7.03 9.99 -4.06
N GLN A 239 6.16 10.99 -3.82
CA GLN A 239 5.98 12.17 -4.64
C GLN A 239 6.84 13.34 -4.15
N ASP A 240 7.29 14.16 -5.10
CA ASP A 240 7.91 15.44 -4.75
C ASP A 240 6.78 16.44 -4.51
N LEU A 241 6.57 16.77 -3.23
CA LEU A 241 5.51 17.67 -2.80
C LEU A 241 5.62 19.04 -3.47
N LEU A 242 6.83 19.51 -3.79
CA LEU A 242 7.06 20.81 -4.44
C LEU A 242 6.53 20.83 -5.87
N VAL A 243 6.64 19.72 -6.59
CA VAL A 243 6.20 19.62 -7.99
C VAL A 243 4.68 19.51 -8.10
N GLU A 244 4.01 18.87 -7.13
CA GLU A 244 2.56 18.65 -7.18
C GLU A 244 1.74 19.79 -6.55
N PHE A 245 2.21 20.35 -5.44
CA PHE A 245 1.49 21.40 -4.72
C PHE A 245 1.99 22.82 -5.04
N GLY A 246 3.13 22.95 -5.73
CA GLY A 246 3.87 24.19 -5.79
C GLY A 246 4.44 24.57 -4.41
N LEU A 247 5.29 25.58 -4.37
CA LEU A 247 5.54 26.27 -3.10
C LEU A 247 4.26 27.06 -2.77
N PRO A 248 3.67 26.91 -1.56
CA PRO A 248 2.57 27.75 -1.13
C PRO A 248 3.10 29.14 -0.75
N PHE A 249 3.69 29.83 -1.71
CA PHE A 249 3.89 31.27 -1.65
C PHE A 249 2.72 31.91 -2.39
N GLU A 250 1.53 31.84 -1.80
CA GLU A 250 0.57 32.88 -2.11
C GLU A 250 1.10 34.13 -1.40
N GLU A 251 1.63 35.08 -2.17
CA GLU A 251 1.76 36.48 -1.75
C GLU A 251 0.35 36.97 -1.41
N THR A 252 -0.08 36.69 -0.20
CA THR A 252 -1.26 37.36 0.36
C THR A 252 -0.90 38.81 0.54
N GLU A 253 -1.82 39.75 0.30
CA GLU A 253 -1.58 41.21 0.46
C GLU A 253 -1.04 41.59 1.87
N LEU A 254 -1.09 40.67 2.84
CA LEU A 254 -0.54 40.79 4.19
C LEU A 254 0.97 40.51 4.28
N VAL A 255 1.54 39.80 3.32
CA VAL A 255 2.96 39.53 3.17
C VAL A 255 3.41 40.48 2.07
N GLY A 256 3.92 41.66 2.46
CA GLY A 256 4.27 42.73 1.54
C GLY A 256 5.05 42.24 0.33
N LEU A 257 4.86 42.90 -0.81
CA LEU A 257 5.54 42.54 -2.05
C LEU A 257 7.05 42.62 -1.83
N ASP A 258 7.87 41.85 -2.57
CA ASP A 258 9.33 42.00 -2.55
C ASP A 258 9.79 43.44 -2.87
N VAL A 259 8.92 44.22 -3.52
CA VAL A 259 9.11 45.64 -3.83
C VAL A 259 9.00 46.54 -2.57
N ASP A 260 8.31 46.06 -1.52
CA ASP A 260 8.16 46.72 -0.22
C ASP A 260 9.31 46.35 0.75
N LEU A 261 10.15 45.37 0.41
CA LEU A 261 11.37 45.05 1.15
C LEU A 261 12.48 46.06 0.80
N SER A 262 12.36 47.28 1.32
CA SER A 262 13.48 48.23 1.30
C SER A 262 14.49 47.87 2.39
N TRP A 263 15.69 47.43 1.99
CA TRP A 263 16.79 47.32 2.94
C TRP A 263 17.41 48.70 3.15
N GLU A 264 17.07 49.36 4.26
CA GLU A 264 17.78 50.53 4.73
C GLU A 264 18.71 50.18 5.89
N LYS A 265 19.99 50.57 5.79
CA LYS A 265 20.98 50.37 6.86
C LYS A 265 20.57 51.04 8.19
N SER A 266 19.72 52.07 8.13
CA SER A 266 19.09 52.76 9.27
C SER A 266 18.10 51.89 10.04
N GLU A 267 17.44 50.95 9.36
CA GLU A 267 16.41 50.07 9.93
C GLU A 267 16.96 48.70 10.33
N ALA A 268 18.20 48.42 9.96
CA ALA A 268 18.90 47.23 10.40
C ALA A 268 19.00 47.24 11.94
N ARG A 269 18.40 46.23 12.58
CA ARG A 269 18.67 45.90 13.98
C ARG A 269 20.10 45.38 14.09
N ILE A 270 21.05 46.30 14.24
CA ILE A 270 22.43 45.99 14.54
C ILE A 270 22.47 45.55 16.00
N GLY A 271 22.76 44.27 16.25
CA GLY A 271 23.03 43.77 17.59
C GLY A 271 24.27 44.49 18.14
N HIS A 272 24.06 45.39 19.10
CA HIS A 272 25.12 45.91 19.94
C HIS A 272 25.18 45.05 21.18
N ASP A 273 25.88 43.92 21.08
CA ASP A 273 26.32 43.21 22.28
C ASP A 273 27.36 44.10 22.99
N GLU A 274 26.89 44.98 23.88
CA GLU A 274 27.79 45.69 24.78
C GLU A 274 28.36 44.69 25.77
N PRO A 275 29.70 44.54 25.86
CA PRO A 275 30.32 43.62 26.80
C PRO A 275 30.37 44.29 28.17
N ASN A 276 29.22 44.54 28.80
CA ASN A 276 29.11 44.83 30.23
C ASN A 276 27.65 44.97 30.66
N ASP A 277 26.96 43.84 30.85
CA ASP A 277 25.95 43.81 31.91
C ASP A 277 26.18 42.60 32.81
N SER A 278 26.80 42.88 33.96
CA SER A 278 27.24 41.92 34.99
C SER A 278 26.09 41.14 35.66
N SER A 279 24.84 41.32 35.21
CA SER A 279 23.66 40.59 35.67
C SER A 279 23.50 39.22 34.99
N TYR A 280 23.80 39.10 33.69
CA TYR A 280 23.67 37.84 32.94
C TYR A 280 24.76 36.80 33.27
N SER A 281 25.91 37.26 33.78
CA SER A 281 27.05 36.40 34.09
C SER A 281 26.78 35.44 35.27
N ARG A 282 25.97 35.85 36.26
CA ARG A 282 25.72 35.02 37.45
C ARG A 282 24.77 33.86 37.18
N ASP A 283 23.75 34.05 36.35
CA ASP A 283 22.79 33.00 36.03
C ASP A 283 23.38 31.97 35.06
N LEU A 284 24.20 32.42 34.10
CA LEU A 284 24.98 31.54 33.25
C LEU A 284 26.02 30.75 34.05
N GLN A 285 26.72 31.37 35.01
CA GLN A 285 27.65 30.66 35.88
C GLN A 285 26.94 29.64 36.79
N LYS A 286 25.74 29.94 37.27
CA LYS A 286 24.92 29.00 38.05
C LYS A 286 24.51 27.79 37.23
N ASN A 287 24.09 28.01 35.98
CA ASN A 287 23.69 26.94 35.07
C ASN A 287 24.88 26.08 34.63
N VAL A 288 26.04 26.68 34.38
CA VAL A 288 27.27 25.93 34.06
C VAL A 288 27.72 25.08 35.25
N LYS A 289 27.66 25.61 36.47
CA LYS A 289 28.01 24.84 37.69
C LYS A 289 27.05 23.68 37.94
N HIS A 290 25.76 23.89 37.70
CA HIS A 290 24.75 22.84 37.80
C HIS A 290 24.95 21.74 36.77
N VAL A 291 25.31 22.09 35.53
CA VAL A 291 25.63 21.13 34.47
C VAL A 291 26.92 20.36 34.77
N GLN A 292 27.94 21.00 35.34
CA GLN A 292 29.18 20.33 35.77
C GLN A 292 28.96 19.36 36.95
N GLU A 293 28.10 19.72 37.91
CA GLU A 293 27.71 18.82 39.01
C GLU A 293 26.87 17.62 38.53
N VAL A 294 26.02 17.80 37.51
CA VAL A 294 25.20 16.73 36.92
C VAL A 294 26.03 15.79 36.03
N LEU A 295 27.09 16.29 35.40
CA LEU A 295 27.93 15.51 34.49
C LEU A 295 29.16 14.85 35.15
N GLY A 296 29.37 15.05 36.45
CA GLY A 296 30.34 14.28 37.23
C GLY A 296 31.79 14.39 36.75
N THR A 297 32.18 15.50 36.12
CA THR A 297 33.55 15.77 35.71
C THR A 297 34.17 16.78 36.67
N GLN A 298 35.10 16.28 37.50
CA GLN A 298 36.07 17.12 38.22
C GLN A 298 37.07 17.75 37.24
#